data_AF-A0A5A7NF95-F1
#
_entry.id   AF-A0A5A7NF95-F1
#
_cell.length_a   1.000
_cell.length_b   1.000
_cell.length_c   1.000
_cell.angle_alpha   90.00
_cell.angle_beta   90.00
_cell.angle_gamma   90.00
#
_symmetry.space_group_name_H-M   'P 1'
#
loop_
_entity.id
_entity.type
_entity.pdbx_description
1 polymer ?
#
loop_
_entity_poly.entity_id
_entity_poly.type
_entity_poly.pdbx_seq_one_letter_code
_entity_poly.pdbx_strand_id
1 'polypeptide(L)'
;MERFAAPPPKDADSKPAIVLVIDDVGLNHSATKKLIKLDGALTLSFLPYADHLPEQTAAARKAGHELMVHLPMEPQGDSADPGPMALLGALNEQEFQSRLQWNLERFTDFVGVNNHMGSRLTENPKAMEMVMQNLQERGLLFLDSRTTANTVAQKKAAEMGVPNIARDVFLDNEQTAQSVIQNLDDMERLARRTGLAIGIGHPHPQTIKAIARWLPDAKKRGLVLLPLSAAVTRMENRQKRFAATPNHGTGMATP
;
A
#
# COMPACT_ATOMS: atom_id res chain seq x y z
N MET A 1 6.80 -4.43 11.30
CA MET A 1 6.64 -4.82 9.89
C MET A 1 7.62 -5.94 9.53
N GLU A 2 8.88 -5.87 9.98
CA GLU A 2 9.94 -6.84 9.60
C GLU A 2 9.58 -8.31 9.84
N ARG A 3 8.84 -8.63 10.91
CA ARG A 3 8.42 -10.01 11.22
C ARG A 3 7.61 -10.68 10.10
N PHE A 4 6.81 -9.91 9.37
CA PHE A 4 5.88 -10.44 8.37
C PHE A 4 6.18 -9.99 6.94
N ALA A 5 7.25 -9.22 6.77
CA ALA A 5 7.77 -8.79 5.47
C ALA A 5 8.01 -10.03 4.57
N ALA A 6 7.50 -9.99 3.35
CA ALA A 6 7.93 -10.95 2.35
C ALA A 6 9.37 -10.63 1.91
N PRO A 7 10.23 -11.63 1.67
CA PRO A 7 11.62 -11.39 1.28
C PRO A 7 11.67 -10.80 -0.14
N PRO A 8 12.46 -9.73 -0.38
CA PRO A 8 12.66 -9.23 -1.74
C PRO A 8 13.53 -10.21 -2.55
N PRO A 9 13.42 -10.21 -3.89
CA PRO A 9 14.36 -10.92 -4.76
C PRO A 9 15.81 -10.41 -4.59
N LYS A 10 16.81 -11.30 -4.73
CA LYS A 10 18.24 -11.00 -4.46
C LYS A 10 18.82 -9.82 -5.26
N ASP A 11 18.29 -9.53 -6.44
CA ASP A 11 18.77 -8.45 -7.32
C ASP A 11 17.88 -7.18 -7.27
N ALA A 12 17.05 -7.04 -6.24
CA ALA A 12 16.05 -5.97 -6.15
C ALA A 12 16.63 -4.55 -6.24
N ASP A 13 17.81 -4.32 -5.67
CA ASP A 13 18.34 -2.97 -5.47
C ASP A 13 18.85 -2.31 -6.76
N SER A 14 19.26 -3.09 -7.75
CA SER A 14 19.87 -2.61 -9.00
C SER A 14 18.91 -2.56 -10.19
N LYS A 15 17.68 -3.05 -10.04
CA LYS A 15 16.68 -3.12 -11.11
C LYS A 15 15.51 -2.17 -10.86
N PRO A 16 14.83 -1.68 -11.91
CA PRO A 16 13.54 -1.01 -11.77
C PRO A 16 12.54 -1.93 -11.07
N ALA A 17 11.94 -1.45 -9.98
CA ALA A 17 10.99 -2.23 -9.20
C ALA A 17 9.57 -1.69 -9.31
N ILE A 18 8.62 -2.61 -9.19
CA ILE A 18 7.20 -2.30 -9.06
C ILE A 18 6.66 -2.95 -7.80
N VAL A 19 5.66 -2.33 -7.19
CA VAL A 19 4.83 -2.94 -6.14
C VAL A 19 3.41 -2.98 -6.67
N LEU A 20 2.76 -4.13 -6.55
CA LEU A 20 1.35 -4.31 -6.86
C LEU A 20 0.61 -4.55 -5.56
N VAL A 21 -0.21 -3.57 -5.17
CA VAL A 21 -1.15 -3.66 -4.06
C VAL A 21 -2.54 -3.88 -4.62
N ILE A 22 -3.29 -4.82 -4.05
CA ILE A 22 -4.68 -5.05 -4.39
C ILE A 22 -5.53 -4.77 -3.15
N ASP A 23 -6.33 -3.71 -3.23
CA ASP A 23 -7.26 -3.26 -2.21
C ASP A 23 -8.58 -4.03 -2.28
N ASP A 24 -9.48 -3.84 -1.32
CA ASP A 24 -10.81 -4.48 -1.25
C ASP A 24 -10.82 -6.03 -1.27
N VAL A 25 -9.73 -6.68 -0.89
CA VAL A 25 -9.64 -8.14 -0.86
C VAL A 25 -10.48 -8.70 0.31
N GLY A 26 -11.06 -9.88 0.12
CA GLY A 26 -11.77 -10.61 1.17
C GLY A 26 -13.25 -10.83 0.86
N LEU A 27 -13.98 -9.78 0.45
CA LEU A 27 -15.43 -9.87 0.21
C LEU A 27 -15.79 -10.83 -0.92
N ASN A 28 -15.03 -10.81 -2.02
CA ASN A 28 -15.23 -11.74 -3.12
C ASN A 28 -14.22 -12.88 -3.04
N HIS A 29 -14.62 -13.98 -2.39
CA HIS A 29 -13.76 -15.15 -2.17
C HIS A 29 -13.22 -15.75 -3.47
N SER A 30 -14.01 -15.73 -4.55
CA SER A 30 -13.54 -16.24 -5.84
C SER A 30 -12.44 -15.35 -6.43
N ALA A 31 -12.55 -14.04 -6.27
CA ALA A 31 -11.53 -13.09 -6.71
C ALA A 31 -10.28 -13.19 -5.82
N THR A 32 -10.44 -13.27 -4.49
CA THR A 32 -9.34 -13.51 -3.55
C THR A 32 -8.56 -14.77 -3.93
N LYS A 33 -9.23 -15.90 -4.19
CA LYS A 33 -8.58 -17.15 -4.62
C LYS A 33 -7.84 -17.04 -5.95
N LYS A 34 -8.26 -16.15 -6.86
CA LYS A 34 -7.54 -15.90 -8.12
C LYS A 34 -6.31 -15.04 -7.90
N LEU A 35 -6.40 -14.03 -7.05
CA LEU A 35 -5.27 -13.19 -6.64
C LEU A 35 -4.16 -14.00 -5.96
N ILE A 36 -4.54 -14.89 -5.03
CA ILE A 36 -3.61 -15.79 -4.31
C ILE A 36 -2.83 -16.74 -5.25
N LYS A 37 -3.34 -16.97 -6.47
CA LYS A 37 -2.69 -17.82 -7.48
C LYS A 37 -1.74 -17.05 -8.40
N LEU A 38 -1.68 -15.72 -8.30
CA LEU A 38 -0.79 -14.92 -9.14
C LEU A 38 0.66 -15.09 -8.68
N ASP A 39 1.58 -15.14 -9.64
CA ASP A 39 2.99 -15.42 -9.36
C ASP A 39 3.74 -14.20 -8.80
N GLY A 40 4.28 -14.35 -7.59
CA GLY A 40 5.14 -13.40 -6.90
C GLY A 40 4.48 -12.73 -5.70
N ALA A 41 5.26 -11.93 -4.98
CA ALA A 41 4.84 -11.30 -3.72
C ALA A 41 3.99 -10.03 -3.97
N LEU A 42 2.75 -10.21 -4.46
CA LEU A 42 1.74 -9.14 -4.40
C LEU A 42 1.48 -8.76 -2.93
N THR A 43 1.09 -7.51 -2.72
CA THR A 43 0.55 -7.04 -1.44
C THR A 43 -0.97 -7.07 -1.52
N LEU A 44 -1.62 -7.84 -0.67
CA LEU A 44 -3.08 -7.98 -0.65
C LEU A 44 -3.62 -7.26 0.59
N SER A 45 -4.43 -6.23 0.38
CA SER A 45 -5.04 -5.45 1.46
C SER A 45 -6.47 -5.90 1.69
N PHE A 46 -6.72 -6.45 2.88
CA PHE A 46 -7.98 -7.10 3.22
C PHE A 46 -8.91 -6.15 3.95
N LEU A 47 -10.16 -6.09 3.52
CA LEU A 47 -11.20 -5.40 4.27
C LEU A 47 -11.45 -6.16 5.59
N PRO A 48 -11.32 -5.51 6.76
CA PRO A 48 -11.38 -6.16 8.08
C PRO A 48 -12.75 -6.78 8.40
N TYR A 49 -13.80 -6.31 7.74
CA TYR A 49 -15.14 -6.83 7.89
C TYR A 49 -15.52 -7.94 6.90
N ALA A 50 -14.58 -8.41 6.07
CA ALA A 50 -14.81 -9.61 5.28
C ALA A 50 -14.97 -10.85 6.17
N ASP A 51 -15.73 -11.83 5.68
CA ASP A 51 -15.92 -13.11 6.34
C ASP A 51 -14.77 -14.08 6.02
N HIS A 52 -14.58 -15.09 6.87
CA HIS A 52 -13.55 -16.13 6.70
C HIS A 52 -12.13 -15.56 6.48
N LEU A 53 -11.82 -14.43 7.12
CA LEU A 53 -10.52 -13.76 6.98
C LEU A 53 -9.34 -14.65 7.40
N PRO A 54 -9.37 -15.36 8.56
CA PRO A 54 -8.25 -16.22 8.96
C PRO A 54 -7.86 -17.26 7.90
N GLU A 55 -8.85 -17.89 7.25
CA GLU A 55 -8.59 -18.86 6.19
C GLU A 55 -8.03 -18.20 4.92
N GLN A 56 -8.61 -17.06 4.51
CA GLN A 56 -8.18 -16.33 3.32
C GLN A 56 -6.75 -15.79 3.46
N THR A 57 -6.43 -15.18 4.61
CA THR A 57 -5.12 -14.57 4.86
C THR A 57 -4.03 -15.63 5.07
N ALA A 58 -4.33 -16.74 5.76
CA ALA A 58 -3.40 -17.87 5.86
C ALA A 58 -3.07 -18.46 4.49
N ALA A 59 -4.06 -18.60 3.60
CA ALA A 59 -3.84 -19.07 2.23
C ALA A 59 -2.97 -18.09 1.42
N ALA A 60 -3.21 -16.78 1.55
CA ALA A 60 -2.42 -15.74 0.89
C ALA A 60 -0.95 -15.73 1.38
N ARG A 61 -0.73 -15.83 2.70
CA ARG A 61 0.63 -15.95 3.28
C ARG A 61 1.34 -17.18 2.79
N LYS A 62 0.67 -18.34 2.78
CA LYS A 62 1.24 -19.60 2.30
C LYS A 62 1.66 -19.53 0.82
N ALA A 63 0.97 -18.72 0.02
CA ALA A 63 1.32 -18.45 -1.37
C ALA A 63 2.46 -17.42 -1.54
N GLY A 64 2.97 -16.82 -0.45
CA GLY A 64 4.07 -15.87 -0.47
C GLY A 64 3.65 -14.40 -0.63
N HIS A 65 2.37 -14.09 -0.49
CA HIS A 65 1.88 -12.71 -0.53
C HIS A 65 2.11 -11.97 0.79
N GLU A 66 2.28 -10.66 0.66
CA GLU A 66 2.30 -9.73 1.79
C GLU A 66 0.87 -9.27 2.09
N LEU A 67 0.55 -9.06 3.37
CA LEU A 67 -0.80 -8.68 3.79
C LEU A 67 -0.83 -7.30 4.42
N MET A 68 -1.95 -6.61 4.21
CA MET A 68 -2.28 -5.35 4.86
C MET A 68 -3.74 -5.35 5.33
N VAL A 69 -4.05 -4.52 6.32
CA VAL A 69 -5.44 -4.19 6.67
C VAL A 69 -5.88 -3.00 5.81
N HIS A 70 -6.96 -3.17 5.06
CA HIS A 70 -7.57 -2.10 4.28
C HIS A 70 -8.58 -1.35 5.16
N LEU A 71 -8.10 -0.31 5.83
CA LEU A 71 -8.75 0.32 6.97
C LEU A 71 -9.90 1.24 6.50
N PRO A 72 -11.16 0.96 6.86
CA PRO A 72 -12.31 1.78 6.47
C PRO A 72 -12.26 3.17 7.10
N MET A 73 -12.27 4.21 6.26
CA MET A 73 -12.13 5.59 6.70
C MET A 73 -13.15 6.51 6.02
N GLU A 74 -13.59 7.53 6.75
CA GLU A 74 -14.58 8.50 6.29
C GLU A 74 -14.22 9.17 4.95
N PRO A 75 -15.07 9.01 3.91
CA PRO A 75 -14.96 9.75 2.66
C PRO A 75 -15.53 11.17 2.76
N GLN A 76 -15.20 12.00 1.77
CA GLN A 76 -15.97 13.19 1.45
C GLN A 76 -17.31 12.80 0.78
N GLY A 77 -18.36 13.59 1.02
CA GLY A 77 -19.70 13.35 0.51
C GLY A 77 -20.53 12.41 1.40
N ASP A 78 -21.81 12.73 1.57
CA ASP A 78 -22.65 12.11 2.60
C ASP A 78 -23.25 10.75 2.18
N SER A 79 -23.12 10.37 0.91
CA SER A 79 -23.72 9.16 0.35
C SER A 79 -22.77 7.96 0.25
N ALA A 80 -21.50 8.13 0.59
CA ALA A 80 -20.51 7.06 0.49
C ALA A 80 -20.43 6.30 1.83
N ASP A 81 -20.62 4.98 1.76
CA ASP A 81 -20.53 4.09 2.92
C ASP A 81 -19.17 3.38 2.93
N PRO A 82 -18.25 3.73 3.85
CA PRO A 82 -16.95 3.04 3.98
C PRO A 82 -17.08 1.62 4.56
N GLY A 83 -18.27 1.23 5.01
CA GLY A 83 -18.55 -0.07 5.61
C GLY A 83 -18.49 -0.04 7.15
N PRO A 84 -18.74 -1.20 7.78
CA PRO A 84 -18.82 -1.30 9.24
C PRO A 84 -17.47 -0.99 9.90
N MET A 85 -17.55 -0.48 11.14
CA MET A 85 -16.38 -0.13 11.96
C MET A 85 -15.43 0.89 11.31
N ALA A 86 -15.94 1.70 10.37
CA ALA A 86 -15.17 2.79 9.80
C ALA A 86 -14.80 3.85 10.83
N LEU A 87 -13.59 4.37 10.65
CA LEU A 87 -13.06 5.49 11.41
C LEU A 87 -13.66 6.78 10.86
N LEU A 88 -14.43 7.47 11.70
CA LEU A 88 -15.10 8.72 11.36
C LEU A 88 -14.55 9.85 12.22
N GLY A 89 -14.35 11.03 11.63
CA GLY A 89 -13.77 12.19 12.30
C GLY A 89 -14.66 12.76 13.40
N ALA A 90 -15.95 12.47 13.37
CA ALA A 90 -16.92 12.88 14.39
C ALA A 90 -16.98 11.94 15.61
N LEU A 91 -16.30 10.79 15.58
CA LEU A 91 -16.26 9.88 16.74
C LEU A 91 -15.50 10.53 17.90
N ASN A 92 -15.93 10.23 19.12
CA ASN A 92 -15.08 10.48 20.28
C ASN A 92 -13.87 9.53 20.25
N GLU A 93 -12.82 9.89 21.00
CA GLU A 93 -11.56 9.15 21.00
C GLU A 93 -11.69 7.70 21.43
N GLN A 94 -12.52 7.41 22.44
CA GLN A 94 -12.73 6.03 22.92
C GLN A 94 -13.32 5.14 21.81
N GLU A 95 -14.36 5.62 21.13
CA GLU A 95 -14.99 4.88 20.03
C GLU A 95 -14.07 4.78 18.81
N PHE A 96 -13.32 5.84 18.50
CA PHE A 96 -12.32 5.82 17.43
C PHE A 96 -11.27 4.73 17.66
N GLN A 97 -10.70 4.67 18.87
CA GLN A 97 -9.71 3.66 19.26
C GLN A 97 -10.31 2.26 19.29
N SER A 98 -11.54 2.11 19.82
CA SER A 98 -12.28 0.84 19.80
C SER A 98 -12.45 0.28 18.39
N ARG A 99 -12.84 1.13 17.43
CA ARG A 99 -12.97 0.75 16.02
C ARG A 99 -11.63 0.43 15.38
N LEU A 100 -10.61 1.26 15.61
CA LEU A 100 -9.28 1.00 15.09
C LEU A 100 -8.75 -0.35 15.59
N GLN A 101 -8.91 -0.63 16.88
CA GLN A 101 -8.53 -1.89 17.49
C GLN A 101 -9.29 -3.06 16.87
N TRP A 102 -10.61 -2.94 16.74
CA TRP A 102 -11.44 -3.96 16.12
C TRP A 102 -10.95 -4.31 14.71
N ASN A 103 -10.61 -3.32 13.89
CA ASN A 103 -10.11 -3.53 12.53
C ASN A 103 -8.75 -4.27 12.51
N LEU A 104 -7.85 -3.94 13.44
CA LEU A 104 -6.51 -4.52 13.51
C LEU A 104 -6.48 -5.94 14.12
N GLU A 105 -7.54 -6.37 14.81
CA GLU A 105 -7.64 -7.69 15.45
C GLU A 105 -8.30 -8.76 14.57
N ARG A 106 -8.76 -8.39 13.37
CA ARG A 106 -9.53 -9.30 12.50
C ARG A 106 -8.71 -10.46 11.95
N PHE A 107 -7.41 -10.26 11.80
CA PHE A 107 -6.45 -11.28 11.40
C PHE A 107 -5.03 -10.85 11.80
N THR A 108 -4.05 -11.74 11.70
CA THR A 108 -2.65 -11.50 12.06
C THR A 108 -1.75 -11.51 10.83
N ASP A 109 -0.43 -11.39 11.03
CA ASP A 109 0.59 -11.60 9.99
C ASP A 109 0.57 -10.58 8.83
N PHE A 110 0.08 -9.36 9.09
CA PHE A 110 0.15 -8.22 8.18
C PHE A 110 1.28 -7.26 8.53
N VAL A 111 1.75 -6.49 7.54
CA VAL A 111 2.89 -5.58 7.68
C VAL A 111 2.49 -4.14 7.98
N GLY A 112 1.25 -3.76 7.65
CA GLY A 112 0.76 -2.40 7.76
C GLY A 112 -0.70 -2.24 7.36
N VAL A 113 -1.11 -0.99 7.23
CA VAL A 113 -2.47 -0.61 6.81
C VAL A 113 -2.43 0.39 5.67
N ASN A 114 -3.49 0.41 4.86
CA ASN A 114 -3.79 1.50 3.95
C ASN A 114 -5.26 1.91 4.07
N ASN A 115 -5.59 3.12 3.64
CA ASN A 115 -6.95 3.64 3.76
C ASN A 115 -7.88 3.10 2.67
N HIS A 116 -9.01 2.51 3.07
CA HIS A 116 -10.19 2.32 2.23
C HIS A 116 -11.02 3.60 2.26
N MET A 117 -11.26 4.19 1.08
CA MET A 117 -11.81 5.54 0.95
C MET A 117 -10.98 6.58 1.73
N GLY A 118 -11.54 7.23 2.77
CA GLY A 118 -10.78 8.09 3.67
C GLY A 118 -10.47 9.49 3.18
N SER A 119 -11.07 9.98 2.09
CA SER A 119 -10.78 11.31 1.55
C SER A 119 -11.10 12.46 2.51
N ARG A 120 -11.96 12.25 3.52
CA ARG A 120 -12.18 13.21 4.61
C ARG A 120 -11.27 12.93 5.81
N LEU A 121 -11.19 11.67 6.24
CA LEU A 121 -10.44 11.34 7.45
C LEU A 121 -8.94 11.62 7.29
N THR A 122 -8.37 11.32 6.13
CA THR A 122 -6.95 11.53 5.86
C THR A 122 -6.54 13.01 5.80
N GLU A 123 -7.50 13.94 5.68
CA GLU A 123 -7.26 15.38 5.79
C GLU A 123 -7.28 15.86 7.25
N ASN A 124 -7.78 15.06 8.19
CA ASN A 124 -7.90 15.41 9.60
C ASN A 124 -6.61 15.07 10.38
N PRO A 125 -5.82 16.06 10.84
CA PRO A 125 -4.55 15.79 11.51
C PRO A 125 -4.69 15.03 12.83
N LYS A 126 -5.73 15.32 13.62
CA LYS A 126 -5.96 14.66 14.91
C LYS A 126 -6.34 13.19 14.73
N ALA A 127 -7.21 12.91 13.75
CA ALA A 127 -7.57 11.53 13.43
C ALA A 127 -6.37 10.73 12.93
N MET A 128 -5.57 11.32 12.03
CA MET A 128 -4.38 10.65 11.51
C MET A 128 -3.29 10.49 12.57
N GLU A 129 -3.14 11.41 13.53
CA GLU A 129 -2.24 11.24 14.67
C GLU A 129 -2.62 10.01 15.51
N MET A 130 -3.90 9.83 15.83
CA MET A 130 -4.38 8.64 16.55
C MET A 130 -4.10 7.33 15.79
N VAL A 131 -4.29 7.33 14.46
CA VAL A 131 -3.96 6.17 13.62
C VAL A 131 -2.47 5.88 13.67
N MET A 132 -1.63 6.89 13.43
CA MET A 132 -0.18 6.74 13.38
C MET A 132 0.43 6.33 14.73
N GLN A 133 -0.13 6.80 15.84
CA GLN A 133 0.28 6.35 17.18
C GLN A 133 0.09 4.83 17.31
N ASN A 134 -1.08 4.31 16.95
CA ASN A 134 -1.37 2.88 17.02
C ASN A 134 -0.46 2.05 16.10
N LEU A 135 -0.15 2.56 14.91
CA LEU A 135 0.77 1.90 13.98
C LEU A 135 2.21 1.91 14.51
N GLN A 136 2.67 3.01 15.10
CA GLN A 136 3.99 3.13 15.70
C GLN A 136 4.17 2.10 16.82
N GLU A 137 3.23 2.03 17.77
CA GLU A 137 3.25 1.12 18.91
C GLU A 137 3.29 -0.36 18.47
N ARG A 138 2.69 -0.67 17.32
CA ARG A 138 2.66 -2.02 16.72
C ARG A 138 3.81 -2.28 15.75
N GLY A 139 4.64 -1.27 15.48
CA GLY A 139 5.69 -1.31 14.47
C GLY A 139 5.17 -1.56 13.04
N LEU A 140 3.97 -1.09 12.71
CA LEU A 140 3.32 -1.25 11.41
C LEU A 140 3.67 -0.10 10.46
N LEU A 141 3.58 -0.34 9.15
CA LEU A 141 3.72 0.70 8.13
C LEU A 141 2.36 1.30 7.73
N PHE A 142 2.39 2.49 7.15
CA PHE A 142 1.23 3.12 6.50
C PHE A 142 1.44 3.31 5.00
N LEU A 143 0.50 2.84 4.18
CA LEU A 143 0.40 3.19 2.76
C LEU A 143 -0.74 4.19 2.56
N ASP A 144 -0.42 5.37 2.04
CA ASP A 144 -1.43 6.34 1.63
C ASP A 144 -1.94 5.99 0.22
N SER A 145 -3.21 5.61 0.11
CA SER A 145 -3.87 5.35 -1.18
C SER A 145 -4.09 6.65 -1.99
N ARG A 146 -3.94 7.82 -1.34
CA ARG A 146 -4.10 9.17 -1.88
C ARG A 146 -5.47 9.38 -2.55
N THR A 147 -6.53 9.13 -1.80
CA THR A 147 -7.93 9.36 -2.22
C THR A 147 -8.32 10.84 -2.21
N THR A 148 -7.45 11.71 -1.68
CA THR A 148 -7.50 13.17 -1.77
C THR A 148 -6.09 13.73 -1.95
N ALA A 149 -5.97 14.90 -2.58
CA ALA A 149 -4.70 15.62 -2.70
C ALA A 149 -4.27 16.26 -1.37
N ASN A 150 -5.20 16.53 -0.45
CA ASN A 150 -4.95 17.22 0.81
C ASN A 150 -4.66 16.29 1.99
N THR A 151 -4.44 15.00 1.72
CA THR A 151 -4.09 14.02 2.77
C THR A 151 -2.88 14.51 3.57
N VAL A 152 -2.99 14.45 4.90
CA VAL A 152 -1.89 14.73 5.84
C VAL A 152 -1.22 13.45 6.33
N ALA A 153 -1.65 12.28 5.84
CA ALA A 153 -1.28 10.98 6.40
C ALA A 153 0.23 10.72 6.33
N GLN A 154 0.87 10.91 5.18
CA GLN A 154 2.32 10.74 5.05
C GLN A 154 3.11 11.72 5.93
N LYS A 155 2.63 12.97 6.05
CA LYS A 155 3.27 13.98 6.91
C LYS A 155 3.22 13.54 8.38
N LYS A 156 2.05 13.12 8.87
CA LYS A 156 1.89 12.60 10.24
C LYS A 156 2.72 11.35 10.46
N ALA A 157 2.73 10.42 9.50
CA ALA A 157 3.54 9.21 9.59
C ALA A 157 5.04 9.54 9.74
N ALA A 158 5.56 10.45 8.92
CA ALA A 158 6.95 10.88 8.99
C ALA A 158 7.29 11.57 10.32
N GLU A 159 6.44 12.48 10.80
CA GLU A 159 6.63 13.17 12.08
C GLU A 159 6.66 12.21 13.28
N MET A 160 5.90 11.11 13.21
CA MET A 160 5.78 10.11 14.27
C MET A 160 6.73 8.92 14.08
N GLY A 161 7.58 8.93 13.05
CA GLY A 161 8.52 7.85 12.76
C GLY A 161 7.85 6.54 12.31
N VAL A 162 6.63 6.61 11.76
CA VAL A 162 5.94 5.46 11.15
C VAL A 162 6.46 5.26 9.72
N PRO A 163 7.00 4.07 9.38
CA PRO A 163 7.41 3.76 8.01
C PRO A 163 6.23 3.96 7.07
N ASN A 164 6.41 4.72 5.99
CA ASN A 164 5.31 5.06 5.11
C ASN A 164 5.72 5.22 3.65
N ILE A 165 4.72 5.06 2.79
CA ILE A 165 4.82 5.24 1.36
C ILE A 165 3.45 5.63 0.80
N ALA A 166 3.40 6.11 -0.43
CA ALA A 166 2.15 6.42 -1.12
C ALA A 166 2.09 5.70 -2.46
N ARG A 167 0.86 5.51 -2.94
CA ARG A 167 0.59 5.08 -4.30
C ARG A 167 1.12 6.09 -5.32
N ASP A 168 1.67 5.58 -6.41
CA ASP A 168 1.97 6.37 -7.61
C ASP A 168 0.86 6.26 -8.67
N VAL A 169 0.39 5.05 -8.95
CA VAL A 169 -0.56 4.77 -10.05
C VAL A 169 -1.79 4.04 -9.53
N PHE A 170 -2.97 4.48 -9.96
CA PHE A 170 -4.22 3.76 -9.72
C PHE A 170 -4.51 2.93 -10.97
N LEU A 171 -4.59 1.61 -10.83
CA LEU A 171 -4.56 0.71 -11.97
C LEU A 171 -5.91 0.59 -12.67
N ASP A 172 -7.02 0.72 -11.93
CA ASP A 172 -8.37 0.42 -12.42
C ASP A 172 -9.40 1.51 -12.08
N ASN A 173 -8.98 2.77 -12.16
CA ASN A 173 -9.86 3.94 -12.08
C ASN A 173 -10.95 3.87 -13.16
N GLU A 174 -10.60 3.34 -14.33
CA GLU A 174 -11.54 2.89 -15.34
C GLU A 174 -11.50 1.36 -15.42
N GLN A 175 -12.64 0.70 -15.21
CA GLN A 175 -12.73 -0.75 -15.11
C GLN A 175 -12.76 -1.46 -16.47
N THR A 176 -11.91 -1.03 -17.41
CA THR A 176 -11.73 -1.67 -18.71
C THR A 176 -10.37 -2.35 -18.80
N ALA A 177 -10.29 -3.50 -19.46
CA ALA A 177 -9.03 -4.23 -19.58
C ALA A 177 -7.94 -3.39 -20.29
N GLN A 178 -8.33 -2.54 -21.24
CA GLN A 178 -7.39 -1.66 -21.94
C GLN A 178 -6.82 -0.59 -21.01
N SER A 179 -7.67 0.06 -20.21
CA SER A 179 -7.23 1.11 -19.26
C SER A 179 -6.29 0.53 -18.20
N VAL A 180 -6.60 -0.67 -17.67
CA VAL A 180 -5.70 -1.34 -16.71
C VAL A 180 -4.34 -1.66 -17.31
N ILE A 181 -4.29 -2.16 -18.54
CA ILE A 181 -3.01 -2.45 -19.22
C ILE A 181 -2.21 -1.16 -19.43
N GLN A 182 -2.88 -0.08 -19.87
CA GLN A 182 -2.23 1.22 -20.03
C GLN A 182 -1.63 1.70 -18.69
N ASN A 183 -2.39 1.63 -17.60
CA ASN A 183 -1.92 2.03 -16.27
C ASN A 183 -0.75 1.16 -15.76
N LEU A 184 -0.73 -0.13 -16.09
CA LEU A 184 0.42 -1.00 -15.79
C LEU A 184 1.66 -0.59 -16.59
N ASP A 185 1.52 -0.23 -17.86
CA ASP A 185 2.62 0.27 -18.68
C ASP A 185 3.12 1.64 -18.18
N ASP A 186 2.22 2.49 -17.70
CA ASP A 186 2.55 3.79 -17.10
C ASP A 186 3.35 3.60 -15.80
N MET A 187 2.92 2.64 -14.96
CA MET A 187 3.64 2.22 -13.77
C MET A 187 5.05 1.70 -14.10
N GLU A 188 5.21 0.88 -15.15
CA GLU A 188 6.53 0.43 -15.62
C GLU A 188 7.40 1.61 -16.07
N ARG A 189 6.86 2.55 -16.85
CA ARG A 189 7.60 3.74 -17.30
C ARG A 189 8.04 4.60 -16.10
N LEU A 190 7.20 4.72 -15.08
CA LEU A 190 7.56 5.40 -13.84
C LEU A 190 8.68 4.66 -13.12
N ALA A 191 8.53 3.35 -12.88
CA ALA A 191 9.53 2.53 -12.22
C ALA A 191 10.90 2.59 -12.90
N ARG A 192 10.94 2.62 -14.24
CA ARG A 192 12.19 2.76 -15.00
C ARG A 192 12.86 4.11 -14.80
N ARG A 193 12.07 5.18 -14.66
CA ARG A 193 12.58 6.54 -14.44
C ARG A 193 13.03 6.79 -13.01
N THR A 194 12.27 6.32 -12.03
CA THR A 194 12.47 6.64 -10.61
C THR A 194 13.19 5.50 -9.86
N GLY A 195 13.21 4.29 -10.42
CA GLY A 195 13.69 3.06 -9.79
C GLY A 195 12.61 2.25 -9.06
N LEU A 196 11.45 2.86 -8.75
CA LEU A 196 10.36 2.24 -8.00
C LEU A 196 9.02 2.89 -8.39
N ALA A 197 7.98 2.08 -8.59
CA ALA A 197 6.60 2.56 -8.68
C ALA A 197 5.62 1.65 -7.92
N ILE A 198 4.63 2.26 -7.25
CA ILE A 198 3.58 1.58 -6.48
C ILE A 198 2.25 1.73 -7.22
N GLY A 199 1.72 0.61 -7.69
CA GLY A 199 0.39 0.51 -8.28
C GLY A 199 -0.61 -0.07 -7.29
N ILE A 200 -1.79 0.57 -7.17
CA ILE A 200 -2.94 0.02 -6.44
C ILE A 200 -4.06 -0.31 -7.44
N GLY A 201 -4.63 -1.51 -7.34
CA GLY A 201 -5.88 -1.87 -8.01
C GLY A 201 -6.81 -2.64 -7.07
N HIS A 202 -7.90 -3.18 -7.61
CA HIS A 202 -8.98 -3.86 -6.89
C HIS A 202 -9.23 -5.27 -7.46
N PRO A 203 -9.96 -6.16 -6.76
CA PRO A 203 -10.23 -7.54 -7.17
C PRO A 203 -11.23 -7.66 -8.35
N HIS A 204 -11.23 -6.69 -9.26
CA HIS A 204 -12.04 -6.75 -10.47
C HIS A 204 -11.52 -7.83 -11.43
N PRO A 205 -12.41 -8.55 -12.14
CA PRO A 205 -12.00 -9.57 -13.11
C PRO A 205 -11.04 -9.05 -14.18
N GLN A 206 -11.23 -7.81 -14.64
CA GLN A 206 -10.38 -7.14 -15.62
C GLN A 206 -8.98 -6.89 -15.07
N THR A 207 -8.89 -6.39 -13.83
CA THR A 207 -7.63 -6.10 -13.13
C THR A 207 -6.81 -7.38 -12.92
N ILE A 208 -7.44 -8.42 -12.37
CA ILE A 208 -6.77 -9.72 -12.13
C ILE A 208 -6.25 -10.30 -13.44
N LYS A 209 -7.06 -10.26 -14.51
CA LYS A 209 -6.68 -10.80 -15.82
C LYS A 209 -5.56 -10.00 -16.48
N ALA A 210 -5.56 -8.67 -16.33
CA ALA A 210 -4.51 -7.80 -16.85
C ALA A 210 -3.18 -8.08 -16.14
N ILE A 211 -3.17 -8.10 -14.80
CA ILE A 211 -1.96 -8.40 -14.02
C ILE A 211 -1.42 -9.79 -14.35
N ALA A 212 -2.28 -10.81 -14.41
CA ALA A 212 -1.88 -12.19 -14.72
C ALA A 212 -1.16 -12.32 -16.07
N ARG A 213 -1.54 -11.49 -17.06
CA ARG A 213 -0.93 -11.48 -18.39
C ARG A 213 0.32 -10.61 -18.44
N TRP A 214 0.26 -9.44 -17.84
CA TRP A 214 1.29 -8.41 -17.96
C TRP A 214 2.54 -8.74 -17.12
N LEU A 215 2.35 -9.25 -15.90
CA LEU A 215 3.42 -9.44 -14.93
C LEU A 215 4.53 -10.40 -15.39
N PRO A 216 4.24 -11.57 -16.01
CA PRO A 216 5.30 -12.43 -16.55
C PRO A 216 6.17 -11.73 -17.60
N ASP A 217 5.58 -10.92 -18.47
CA ASP A 217 6.32 -10.21 -19.51
C ASP A 217 7.10 -9.02 -18.94
N ALA A 218 6.56 -8.33 -17.92
CA ALA A 218 7.27 -7.31 -17.18
C ALA A 218 8.56 -7.86 -16.52
N LYS A 219 8.48 -9.07 -15.94
CA LYS A 219 9.66 -9.79 -15.40
C LYS A 219 10.69 -10.08 -16.50
N LYS A 220 10.27 -10.54 -17.68
CA LYS A 220 11.17 -10.75 -18.84
C LYS A 220 11.83 -9.44 -19.31
N ARG A 221 11.12 -8.31 -19.21
CA ARG A 221 11.65 -6.96 -19.49
C ARG A 221 12.56 -6.41 -18.36
N GLY A 222 12.86 -7.21 -17.34
CA GLY A 222 13.79 -6.87 -16.26
C GLY A 222 13.19 -6.09 -15.09
N LEU A 223 11.86 -5.98 -14.99
CA LEU A 223 11.23 -5.43 -13.78
C LEU A 223 11.27 -6.44 -12.64
N VAL A 224 11.44 -5.93 -11.42
CA VAL A 224 11.34 -6.71 -10.20
C VAL A 224 10.05 -6.38 -9.47
N LEU A 225 9.22 -7.40 -9.19
CA LEU A 225 8.09 -7.25 -8.27
C LEU A 225 8.62 -7.29 -6.83
N LEU A 226 8.37 -6.23 -6.07
CA LEU A 226 8.69 -6.16 -4.65
C LEU A 226 7.43 -6.24 -3.78
N PRO A 227 7.51 -6.87 -2.61
CA PRO A 227 6.57 -6.61 -1.55
C PRO A 227 6.69 -5.16 -1.06
N LEU A 228 5.59 -4.61 -0.53
CA LEU A 228 5.52 -3.21 -0.15
C LEU A 228 6.53 -2.85 0.95
N SER A 229 6.73 -3.71 1.94
CA SER A 229 7.69 -3.44 3.02
C SER A 229 9.13 -3.26 2.50
N ALA A 230 9.53 -4.06 1.51
CA ALA A 230 10.85 -3.94 0.88
C ALA A 230 10.97 -2.63 0.09
N ALA A 231 9.88 -2.16 -0.53
CA ALA A 231 9.84 -0.88 -1.20
C ALA A 231 10.01 0.31 -0.23
N VAL A 232 9.38 0.23 0.96
CA VAL A 232 9.57 1.22 2.04
C VAL A 232 11.04 1.27 2.47
N THR A 233 11.65 0.12 2.79
CA THR A 233 13.08 0.04 3.16
C THR A 233 13.99 0.59 2.06
N ARG A 234 13.70 0.28 0.78
CA ARG A 234 14.45 0.81 -0.37
C ARG A 234 14.37 2.34 -0.43
N MET A 235 13.20 2.91 -0.20
CA MET A 235 13.00 4.37 -0.20
C MET A 235 13.75 5.05 0.95
N GLU A 236 13.64 4.53 2.17
CA GLU A 236 14.36 5.04 3.34
C GLU A 236 15.88 4.99 3.14
N ASN A 237 16.40 3.89 2.61
CA ASN A 237 17.83 3.74 2.32
C ASN A 237 18.30 4.74 1.26
N ARG A 238 17.48 5.03 0.25
CA ARG A 238 17.79 6.07 -0.75
C ARG A 238 17.82 7.45 -0.11
N GLN A 239 16.83 7.80 0.70
CA GLN A 239 16.78 9.08 1.42
C GLN A 239 18.01 9.27 2.33
N LYS A 240 18.39 8.25 3.09
CA LYS A 240 19.60 8.27 3.93
C LYS A 240 20.87 8.49 3.11
N ARG A 241 21.01 7.83 1.95
CA ARG A 241 22.16 8.03 1.04
C ARG A 241 22.20 9.45 0.47
N PHE A 242 21.06 10.01 0.07
CA PHE A 242 20.98 11.39 -0.39
C PHE A 242 21.36 12.38 0.73
N ALA A 243 20.87 12.18 1.95
CA ALA A 243 21.21 13.02 3.09
C ALA A 243 22.68 12.93 3.53
N ALA A 244 23.32 11.78 3.32
CA ALA A 244 24.73 11.54 3.69
C ALA A 244 25.75 12.06 2.65
N THR A 245 25.32 12.54 1.49
CA THR A 245 26.24 13.05 0.45
C THR A 245 26.63 14.50 0.79
N PRO A 246 27.90 14.81 1.10
CA PRO A 246 28.30 16.18 1.45
C PRO A 246 28.13 17.10 0.25
N ASN A 247 27.48 18.24 0.45
CA ASN A 247 27.37 19.29 -0.55
C ASN A 247 28.79 19.78 -0.88
N HIS A 248 29.39 19.28 -1.96
CA HIS A 248 30.67 19.79 -2.45
C HIS A 248 30.37 21.14 -3.12
N GLY A 249 30.24 22.16 -2.29
CA GLY A 249 30.22 23.55 -2.72
C GLY A 249 31.45 23.79 -3.57
N THR A 250 31.20 24.15 -4.82
CA THR A 250 32.20 24.65 -5.76
C THR A 250 32.96 25.79 -5.10
N GLY A 251 34.16 25.51 -4.59
CA GLY A 251 35.13 26.52 -4.26
C GLY A 251 35.51 27.24 -5.55
N MET A 252 34.95 28.44 -5.74
CA MET A 252 35.49 29.40 -6.69
C MET A 252 36.89 29.79 -6.21
N ALA A 253 37.91 29.21 -6.84
CA ALA A 253 39.21 29.85 -6.92
C ALA A 253 39.05 31.06 -7.84
N THR A 254 39.01 32.25 -7.26
CA THR A 254 39.20 33.50 -8.01
C THR A 254 40.67 33.64 -8.41
N PRO A 255 40.95 34.20 -9.60
CA PRO A 255 42.28 34.25 -10.22
C PRO A 255 43.28 35.16 -9.51
#